data_AF-A0AA88YTD7-F1
#
_entry.id   AF-A0AA88YTD7-F1
#
_cell.length_a   1.000
_cell.length_b   1.000
_cell.length_c   1.000
_cell.angle_alpha   90.00
_cell.angle_beta   90.00
_cell.angle_gamma   90.00
#
_symmetry.space_group_name_H-M   'P 1'
#
loop_
_entity.id
_entity.type
_entity.pdbx_description
1 polymer ?
#
loop_
_entity_poly.entity_id
_entity_poly.type
_entity_poly.pdbx_seq_one_letter_code
_entity_poly.pdbx_strand_id
1 'polypeptide(L)'
;MRITFWGDTSEFVQTGKSYLISHVSTRMFNGELTLNTTMSTKISQIEDVEDPKEDLTFIEEKEEIISISQIKITQNYKCCNTSCNKTIPEIDFQNSFIRCQACQMKQSIKKMKRATTAFLNVTLENSTTTKFVIFEEALHKFLDLEKNAQLLENPDQLEDHLLEIEQFKVPHQSHSDVLSKINRIAVSNQSE
;
A
#
# COMPACT_ATOMS: atom_id res chain seq x y z
N MET A 1 14.31 15.88 -6.13
CA MET A 1 13.56 15.63 -7.38
C MET A 1 13.13 14.17 -7.38
N ARG A 2 11.83 13.88 -7.54
CA ARG A 2 11.30 12.51 -7.45
C ARG A 2 11.07 11.93 -8.84
N ILE A 3 11.47 10.69 -9.06
CA ILE A 3 11.10 9.89 -10.24
C ILE A 3 10.19 8.74 -9.83
N THR A 4 9.14 8.48 -10.61
CA THR A 4 8.21 7.37 -10.42
C THR A 4 8.36 6.40 -11.58
N PHE A 5 8.69 5.15 -11.24
CA PHE A 5 8.73 4.02 -12.15
C PHE A 5 7.36 3.34 -12.19
N TRP A 6 6.93 2.92 -13.37
CA TRP A 6 5.61 2.33 -13.63
C TRP A 6 5.77 0.96 -14.29
N GLY A 7 5.07 -0.04 -13.78
CA GLY A 7 5.15 -1.42 -14.27
C GLY A 7 6.55 -1.99 -14.09
N ASP A 8 7.04 -2.70 -15.10
CA ASP A 8 8.30 -3.44 -15.03
C ASP A 8 9.54 -2.52 -15.09
N THR A 9 9.37 -1.20 -15.28
CA THR A 9 10.51 -0.27 -15.40
C THR A 9 11.34 -0.17 -14.11
N SER A 10 10.75 -0.50 -12.96
CA SER A 10 11.46 -0.57 -11.68
C SER A 10 12.46 -1.72 -11.59
N GLU A 11 12.29 -2.79 -12.37
CA GLU A 11 13.18 -3.96 -12.34
C GLU A 11 14.54 -3.66 -12.99
N PHE A 12 14.62 -2.60 -13.81
CA PHE A 12 15.84 -2.19 -14.50
C PHE A 12 16.75 -1.27 -13.67
N VAL A 13 16.35 -0.92 -12.44
CA VAL A 13 17.13 -0.05 -11.56
C VAL A 13 17.46 -0.74 -10.25
N GLN A 14 18.71 -0.59 -9.84
CA GLN A 14 19.27 -1.09 -8.59
C GLN A 14 19.87 0.07 -7.80
N THR A 15 19.70 0.01 -6.48
CA THR A 15 20.27 1.00 -5.55
C THR A 15 21.79 1.06 -5.68
N GLY A 16 22.35 2.27 -5.62
CA GLY A 16 23.80 2.50 -5.66
C GLY A 16 24.45 2.36 -7.05
N LYS A 17 23.65 2.37 -8.12
CA LYS A 17 24.12 2.37 -9.51
C LYS A 17 23.68 3.63 -10.24
N SER A 18 24.48 4.04 -11.23
CA SER A 18 24.18 5.20 -12.07
C SER A 18 23.45 4.82 -13.35
N TYR A 19 22.45 5.63 -13.74
CA TYR A 19 21.60 5.38 -14.90
C TYR A 19 21.41 6.63 -15.75
N LEU A 20 21.46 6.47 -17.06
CA LEU A 20 20.91 7.41 -18.03
C LEU A 20 19.46 7.02 -18.33
N ILE A 21 18.52 7.88 -17.96
CA ILE A 21 17.09 7.67 -18.17
C ILE A 21 16.58 8.71 -19.16
N SER A 22 16.05 8.27 -20.29
CA SER A 22 15.53 9.14 -21.35
C SER A 22 14.06 8.85 -21.66
N HIS A 23 13.39 9.80 -22.31
CA HIS A 23 11.96 9.71 -22.67
C HIS A 23 11.02 9.63 -21.45
N VAL A 24 11.40 10.32 -20.37
CA VAL A 24 10.55 10.55 -19.19
C VAL A 24 9.56 11.67 -19.42
N SER A 25 8.44 11.64 -18.71
CA SER A 25 7.47 12.74 -18.66
C SER A 25 7.60 13.52 -17.36
N THR A 26 7.40 14.82 -17.40
CA THR A 26 7.33 15.68 -16.22
C THR A 26 5.87 15.92 -15.83
N ARG A 27 5.56 15.86 -14.54
CA ARG A 27 4.23 16.18 -14.02
C ARG A 27 4.32 16.92 -12.70
N MET A 28 3.46 17.91 -12.52
CA MET A 28 3.26 18.56 -11.23
C MET A 28 2.36 17.72 -10.33
N PHE A 29 2.85 17.40 -9.14
CA PHE A 29 2.11 16.69 -8.10
C PHE A 29 2.37 17.35 -6.75
N ASN A 30 1.33 17.78 -6.03
CA ASN A 30 1.43 18.51 -4.76
C ASN A 30 2.36 19.74 -4.80
N GLY A 31 2.41 20.45 -5.92
CA GLY A 31 3.29 21.62 -6.06
C GLY A 31 4.77 21.27 -6.31
N GLU A 32 5.11 19.98 -6.44
CA GLU A 32 6.45 19.53 -6.81
C GLU A 32 6.54 18.91 -8.20
N LEU A 33 7.64 19.20 -8.91
CA LEU A 33 7.92 18.62 -10.22
C LEU A 33 8.41 17.18 -10.05
N THR A 34 7.70 16.25 -10.70
CA THR A 34 8.01 14.82 -10.65
C THR A 34 8.29 14.29 -12.05
N LEU A 35 9.26 13.38 -12.15
CA LEU A 35 9.56 12.63 -13.36
C LEU A 35 8.78 11.32 -13.33
N ASN A 36 8.23 10.89 -14.46
CA ASN A 36 7.48 9.65 -14.59
C ASN A 36 7.98 8.88 -15.79
N THR A 37 8.26 7.58 -15.59
CA THR A 37 8.53 6.69 -16.72
C THR A 37 7.26 6.48 -17.52
N THR A 38 7.36 6.58 -18.83
CA THR A 38 6.33 6.21 -19.81
C THR A 38 6.69 4.86 -20.45
N MET A 39 5.79 4.33 -21.29
CA MET A 39 6.06 3.11 -22.08
C MET A 39 7.22 3.27 -23.08
N SER A 40 7.62 4.51 -23.43
CA SER A 40 8.76 4.78 -24.31
C SER A 40 10.06 5.06 -23.56
N THR A 41 10.05 4.98 -22.22
CA THR A 41 11.25 5.23 -21.41
C THR A 41 12.34 4.25 -21.77
N LYS A 42 13.56 4.77 -21.91
CA LYS A 42 14.77 3.95 -22.04
C LYS A 42 15.67 4.19 -20.85
N ILE A 43 16.07 3.10 -20.20
CA ILE A 43 16.96 3.08 -19.04
C ILE A 43 18.21 2.33 -19.48
N SER A 44 19.38 2.97 -19.32
CA SER A 44 20.67 2.34 -19.55
C SER A 44 21.58 2.64 -18.37
N GLN A 45 22.12 1.59 -17.74
CA GLN A 45 23.14 1.74 -16.71
C GLN A 45 24.40 2.37 -17.33
N ILE A 46 24.99 3.32 -16.61
CA ILE A 46 26.22 3.99 -17.00
C ILE A 46 27.29 3.76 -15.93
N GLU A 47 28.54 4.09 -16.25
CA GLU A 47 29.60 4.15 -15.25
C GLU A 47 29.21 5.13 -14.15
N ASP A 48 29.63 4.83 -12.92
CA ASP A 48 29.28 5.67 -11.79
C ASP A 48 29.89 7.06 -11.96
N VAL A 49 29.04 8.07 -11.84
CA VAL A 49 29.48 9.45 -11.97
C VAL A 49 30.37 9.73 -10.77
N GLU A 50 31.65 10.04 -11.01
CA GLU A 50 32.57 10.44 -9.95
C GLU A 50 32.00 11.65 -9.20
N ASP A 51 31.96 11.56 -7.88
CA ASP A 51 31.61 12.64 -6.95
C ASP A 51 30.11 13.03 -6.88
N PRO A 52 29.17 12.09 -6.62
CA PRO A 52 27.86 12.48 -6.14
C PRO A 52 28.07 13.00 -4.71
N LYS A 53 28.07 14.32 -4.52
CA LYS A 53 28.17 14.96 -3.19
C LYS A 53 27.39 14.13 -2.16
N GLU A 54 28.13 13.57 -1.21
CA GLU A 54 27.61 12.75 -0.11
C GLU A 54 26.65 13.58 0.73
N ASP A 55 25.38 13.55 0.35
CA ASP A 55 24.24 13.72 1.26
C ASP A 55 23.08 12.85 0.76
N LEU A 56 23.42 11.68 0.18
CA LEU A 56 22.48 10.58 0.08
C LEU A 56 22.34 9.98 1.47
N THR A 57 21.48 10.58 2.30
CA THR A 57 20.85 9.82 3.37
C THR A 57 20.04 8.75 2.68
N PHE A 58 20.65 7.57 2.50
CA PHE A 58 19.89 6.37 2.21
C PHE A 58 18.84 6.29 3.32
N ILE A 59 17.57 6.42 2.96
CA ILE A 59 16.48 6.15 3.88
C ILE A 59 16.55 4.64 4.07
N GLU A 60 17.36 4.21 5.05
CA GLU A 60 17.37 2.83 5.49
C GLU A 60 15.92 2.51 5.86
N GLU A 61 15.35 1.50 5.19
CA GLU A 61 14.09 0.91 5.60
C GLU A 61 14.32 0.31 6.99
N LYS A 62 14.08 1.12 8.02
CA LYS A 62 14.21 0.66 9.38
C LYS A 62 13.00 -0.21 9.66
N GLU A 63 13.25 -1.46 9.99
CA GLU A 63 12.19 -2.31 10.51
C GLU A 63 11.84 -1.83 11.92
N GLU A 64 10.58 -1.50 12.11
CA GLU A 64 10.05 -1.04 13.38
C GLU A 64 9.08 -2.08 13.94
N ILE A 65 9.16 -2.30 15.25
CA ILE A 65 8.21 -3.13 15.99
C ILE A 65 7.07 -2.22 16.43
N ILE A 66 5.86 -2.60 16.04
CA ILE A 66 4.65 -1.84 16.33
C ILE A 66 3.62 -2.72 17.01
N SER A 67 2.79 -2.10 17.86
CA SER A 67 1.58 -2.72 18.40
C SER A 67 0.36 -1.91 17.93
N ILE A 68 -0.63 -2.61 17.39
CA ILE A 68 -1.87 -1.97 16.93
C ILE A 68 -2.75 -1.71 18.16
N SER A 69 -3.07 -0.45 18.42
CA SER A 69 -3.97 -0.06 19.52
C SER A 69 -5.41 0.10 19.06
N GLN A 70 -5.60 0.59 17.83
CA GLN A 70 -6.91 0.75 17.22
C GLN A 70 -6.82 0.45 15.73
N ILE A 71 -7.86 -0.17 15.19
CA ILE A 71 -7.96 -0.47 13.77
C ILE A 71 -9.33 -0.03 13.25
N LYS A 72 -9.35 0.36 11.98
CA LYS A 72 -10.57 0.51 11.20
C LYS A 72 -10.34 -0.04 9.80
N ILE A 73 -11.19 -0.97 9.39
CA ILE A 73 -11.21 -1.51 8.04
C ILE A 73 -12.36 -0.87 7.27
N THR A 74 -12.06 -0.39 6.07
CA THR A 74 -13.07 0.19 5.18
C THR A 74 -13.05 -0.57 3.87
N GLN A 75 -14.21 -1.11 3.50
CA GLN A 75 -14.43 -1.71 2.19
C GLN A 75 -15.19 -0.74 1.30
N ASN A 76 -14.52 -0.26 0.25
CA ASN A 76 -15.10 0.61 -0.75
C ASN A 76 -15.48 -0.18 -1.98
N TYR A 77 -16.71 -0.02 -2.45
CA TYR A 77 -17.18 -0.70 -3.65
C TYR A 77 -17.23 0.27 -4.82
N LYS A 78 -16.75 -0.17 -5.98
CA LYS A 78 -16.73 0.63 -7.20
C LYS A 78 -17.71 0.09 -8.23
N CYS A 79 -18.24 0.99 -9.05
CA CYS A 79 -19.08 0.61 -10.18
C CYS A 79 -18.35 -0.37 -11.11
N CYS A 80 -19.03 -1.44 -11.52
CA CYS A 80 -18.50 -2.46 -12.45
C CYS A 80 -18.15 -1.89 -13.82
N ASN A 81 -18.82 -0.80 -14.24
CA ASN A 81 -18.50 -0.13 -15.50
C ASN A 81 -17.14 0.54 -15.38
N THR A 82 -16.15 0.02 -16.12
CA THR A 82 -14.77 0.51 -16.16
C THR A 82 -14.65 1.97 -16.54
N SER A 83 -15.56 2.48 -17.37
CA SER A 83 -15.59 3.89 -17.78
C SER A 83 -16.13 4.82 -16.68
N CYS A 84 -16.89 4.29 -15.73
CA CYS A 84 -17.39 5.04 -14.58
C CYS A 84 -16.40 4.95 -13.40
N ASN A 85 -16.14 3.73 -12.92
CA ASN A 85 -15.23 3.41 -11.81
C ASN A 85 -15.41 4.25 -10.54
N LYS A 86 -16.57 4.90 -10.36
CA LYS A 86 -16.89 5.70 -9.18
C LYS A 86 -17.20 4.80 -7.99
N THR A 87 -16.76 5.22 -6.80
CA THR A 87 -17.11 4.61 -5.52
C THR A 87 -18.61 4.76 -5.27
N ILE A 88 -19.23 3.73 -4.72
CA ILE A 88 -20.62 3.73 -4.29
C ILE A 88 -20.63 3.89 -2.76
N PRO A 89 -21.14 5.02 -2.24
CA PRO A 89 -20.96 5.38 -0.83
C PRO A 89 -21.79 4.52 0.12
N GLU A 90 -22.98 4.07 -0.30
CA GLU A 90 -23.87 3.27 0.53
C GLU A 90 -24.34 2.06 -0.27
N ILE A 91 -24.03 0.87 0.24
CA ILE A 91 -24.52 -0.40 -0.30
C ILE A 91 -25.41 -1.03 0.74
N ASP A 92 -26.67 -1.20 0.34
CA ASP A 92 -27.60 -2.05 1.06
C ASP A 92 -27.38 -3.51 0.64
N PHE A 93 -26.74 -4.28 1.50
CA PHE A 93 -26.48 -5.71 1.29
C PHE A 93 -27.75 -6.58 1.42
N GLN A 94 -28.88 -6.04 1.88
CA GLN A 94 -30.17 -6.75 1.84
C GLN A 94 -30.65 -6.92 0.38
N ASN A 95 -30.24 -6.02 -0.50
CA ASN A 95 -30.54 -6.08 -1.92
C ASN A 95 -29.43 -6.80 -2.70
N SER A 96 -29.79 -7.58 -3.72
CA SER A 96 -28.80 -8.24 -4.60
C SER A 96 -28.27 -7.32 -5.70
N PHE A 97 -28.92 -6.19 -5.92
CA PHE A 97 -28.64 -5.26 -7.01
C PHE A 97 -28.68 -3.82 -6.53
N ILE A 98 -27.82 -2.99 -7.10
CA ILE A 98 -27.76 -1.55 -6.85
C ILE A 98 -27.67 -0.78 -8.16
N ARG A 99 -28.18 0.45 -8.20
CA ARG A 99 -28.01 1.36 -9.34
C ARG A 99 -26.90 2.36 -9.02
N CYS A 100 -25.90 2.48 -9.89
CA CYS A 100 -24.84 3.47 -9.72
C CYS A 100 -25.41 4.89 -9.83
N GLN A 101 -25.15 5.76 -8.85
CA GLN A 101 -25.64 7.15 -8.88
C GLN A 101 -24.99 7.99 -10.00
N ALA A 102 -23.78 7.64 -10.45
CA ALA A 102 -23.07 8.37 -11.49
C ALA A 102 -23.50 7.99 -12.91
N CYS A 103 -23.51 6.70 -13.25
CA CYS A 103 -23.83 6.23 -14.61
C CYS A 103 -25.23 5.63 -14.76
N GLN A 104 -26.01 5.56 -13.66
CA GLN A 104 -27.38 5.05 -13.62
C GLN A 104 -27.53 3.58 -14.06
N MET A 105 -26.47 2.82 -14.23
CA MET A 105 -26.56 1.38 -14.56
C MET A 105 -26.88 0.54 -13.33
N LYS A 106 -27.78 -0.45 -13.49
CA LYS A 106 -28.08 -1.47 -12.46
C LYS A 106 -27.03 -2.58 -12.52
N GLN A 107 -26.45 -2.94 -11.38
CA GLN A 107 -25.38 -3.93 -11.27
C GLN A 107 -25.61 -4.86 -10.08
N SER A 108 -25.07 -6.08 -10.17
CA SER A 108 -25.12 -7.06 -9.08
C SER A 108 -24.02 -6.78 -8.08
N ILE A 109 -24.36 -6.70 -6.79
CA ILE A 109 -23.40 -6.39 -5.71
C ILE A 109 -22.28 -7.45 -5.64
N LYS A 110 -22.61 -8.72 -5.87
CA LYS A 110 -21.63 -9.83 -5.89
C LYS A 110 -20.55 -9.70 -6.97
N LYS A 111 -20.78 -8.89 -8.01
CA LYS A 111 -19.83 -8.68 -9.13
C LYS A 111 -19.12 -7.31 -9.03
N MET A 112 -19.38 -6.55 -7.99
CA MET A 112 -18.76 -5.26 -7.81
C MET A 112 -17.30 -5.41 -7.41
N LYS A 113 -16.46 -4.49 -7.90
CA LYS A 113 -15.07 -4.42 -7.47
C LYS A 113 -15.04 -3.83 -6.07
N ARG A 114 -14.41 -4.54 -5.15
CA ARG A 114 -14.15 -4.10 -3.78
C ARG A 114 -12.71 -3.60 -3.67
N ALA A 115 -12.51 -2.61 -2.82
CA ALA A 115 -11.20 -2.13 -2.42
C ALA A 115 -11.16 -2.09 -0.89
N THR A 116 -10.28 -2.86 -0.26
CA THR A 116 -10.13 -2.90 1.20
C THR A 116 -8.98 -2.00 1.65
N THR A 117 -9.18 -1.25 2.73
CA THR A 117 -8.15 -0.38 3.31
C THR A 117 -8.24 -0.48 4.83
N ALA A 118 -7.10 -0.74 5.48
CA ALA A 118 -6.98 -0.73 6.92
C ALA A 118 -6.30 0.57 7.37
N PHE A 119 -6.87 1.21 8.38
CA PHE A 119 -6.30 2.35 9.09
C PHE A 119 -5.91 1.87 10.48
N LEU A 120 -4.62 1.94 10.79
CA LEU A 120 -4.07 1.48 12.06
C LEU A 120 -3.62 2.69 12.87
N ASN A 121 -4.03 2.78 14.12
CA ASN A 121 -3.32 3.58 15.11
C ASN A 121 -2.39 2.65 15.85
N VAL A 122 -1.10 2.94 15.80
CA VAL A 122 -0.06 2.07 16.36
C VAL A 122 0.71 2.83 17.43
N THR A 123 1.13 2.11 18.46
CA THR A 123 2.02 2.63 19.48
C THR A 123 3.44 2.15 19.17
N LEU A 124 4.34 3.11 18.97
CA LEU A 124 5.76 2.87 18.78
C LEU A 124 6.45 2.64 20.15
N GLU A 125 7.65 2.05 20.15
CA GLU A 125 8.41 1.77 21.39
C GLU A 125 8.65 3.03 22.25
N ASN A 126 8.76 4.20 21.61
CA ASN A 126 8.90 5.49 22.29
C ASN A 126 7.58 6.05 22.85
N SER A 127 6.51 5.26 22.89
CA SER A 127 5.15 5.64 23.32
C SER A 127 4.47 6.73 22.47
N THR A 128 4.98 7.01 21.27
CA THR A 128 4.26 7.87 20.32
C THR A 128 3.22 7.06 19.56
N THR A 129 2.06 7.67 19.31
CA THR A 129 0.98 7.05 18.54
C THR A 129 1.00 7.62 17.13
N THR A 130 1.18 6.74 16.15
CA THR A 130 1.23 7.10 14.72
C THR A 130 0.12 6.39 13.98
N LYS A 131 -0.40 7.03 12.93
CA LYS A 131 -1.43 6.46 12.09
C LYS A 131 -0.82 5.89 10.82
N PHE A 132 -1.05 4.61 10.57
CA PHE A 132 -0.66 3.94 9.35
C PHE A 132 -1.87 3.57 8.49
N VAL A 133 -1.62 3.44 7.19
CA VAL A 133 -2.59 2.99 6.19
C VAL A 133 -2.02 1.80 5.45
N ILE A 134 -2.82 0.73 5.37
CA ILE A 134 -2.49 -0.49 4.63
C ILE A 134 -3.53 -0.70 3.55
N PHE A 135 -3.06 -0.87 2.31
CA PHE A 135 -3.92 -1.18 1.18
C PHE A 135 -4.09 -2.69 0.99
N GLU A 136 -5.16 -3.06 0.29
CA GLU A 136 -5.58 -4.45 0.05
C GLU A 136 -4.46 -5.39 -0.42
N GLU A 137 -3.54 -4.94 -1.27
CA GLU A 137 -2.45 -5.80 -1.75
C GLU A 137 -1.52 -6.24 -0.62
N ALA A 138 -1.18 -5.33 0.31
CA ALA A 138 -0.34 -5.63 1.45
C ALA A 138 -1.07 -6.52 2.48
N LEU A 139 -2.38 -6.29 2.67
CA LEU A 139 -3.24 -7.15 3.50
C LEU A 139 -3.36 -8.56 2.93
N HIS A 140 -3.57 -8.70 1.61
CA HIS A 140 -3.62 -9.99 0.93
C HIS A 140 -2.33 -10.77 1.13
N LYS A 141 -1.17 -10.14 0.87
CA LYS A 141 0.14 -10.77 1.06
C LYS A 141 0.33 -11.26 2.50
N PHE A 142 -0.09 -10.47 3.48
CA PHE A 142 -0.03 -10.86 4.89
C PHE A 142 -0.94 -12.07 5.20
N LEU A 143 -2.20 -12.02 4.79
CA LEU A 143 -3.17 -13.07 5.07
C LEU A 143 -2.91 -14.38 4.30
N ASP A 144 -2.32 -14.30 3.11
CA ASP A 144 -1.88 -15.47 2.35
C ASP A 144 -0.77 -16.22 3.09
N LEU A 145 0.17 -15.48 3.71
CA LEU A 145 1.23 -16.06 4.54
C LEU A 145 0.66 -16.74 5.80
N GLU A 146 -0.39 -16.16 6.40
CA GLU A 146 -1.07 -16.72 7.57
C GLU A 146 -2.13 -17.78 7.23
N LYS A 147 -2.34 -18.08 5.94
CA LYS A 147 -3.39 -19.01 5.44
C LYS A 147 -4.81 -18.63 5.87
N ASN A 148 -5.05 -17.32 5.98
CA ASN A 148 -6.32 -16.73 6.43
C ASN A 148 -6.92 -15.74 5.41
N ALA A 149 -6.71 -15.98 4.12
CA ALA A 149 -7.19 -15.11 3.03
C ALA A 149 -8.70 -14.81 3.09
N GLN A 150 -9.50 -15.72 3.65
CA GLN A 150 -10.94 -15.56 3.85
C GLN A 150 -11.32 -14.35 4.72
N LEU A 151 -10.43 -13.87 5.61
CA LEU A 151 -10.71 -12.75 6.50
C LEU A 151 -10.91 -11.41 5.75
N LEU A 152 -10.37 -11.27 4.53
CA LEU A 152 -10.61 -10.08 3.71
C LEU A 152 -12.08 -9.89 3.31
N GLU A 153 -12.88 -10.95 3.36
CA GLU A 153 -14.31 -10.87 3.11
C GLU A 153 -15.10 -10.32 4.29
N ASN A 154 -14.56 -10.44 5.51
CA ASN A 154 -15.23 -10.07 6.74
C ASN A 154 -14.40 -9.04 7.52
N PRO A 155 -14.68 -7.73 7.34
CA PRO A 155 -13.97 -6.65 8.02
C PRO A 155 -13.87 -6.82 9.53
N ASP A 156 -14.97 -7.19 10.18
CA ASP A 156 -15.02 -7.28 11.64
C ASP A 156 -14.07 -8.38 12.15
N GLN A 157 -14.09 -9.55 11.51
CA GLN A 157 -13.16 -10.64 11.86
C GLN A 157 -11.70 -10.30 11.54
N LEU A 158 -11.46 -9.51 10.50
CA LEU A 158 -10.11 -9.06 10.16
C LEU A 158 -9.60 -7.99 11.15
N GLU A 159 -10.48 -7.14 11.67
CA GLU A 159 -10.16 -6.19 12.75
C GLU A 159 -9.75 -6.94 14.02
N ASP A 160 -10.58 -7.90 14.45
CA ASP A 160 -10.30 -8.73 15.62
C ASP A 160 -8.96 -9.47 15.47
N HIS A 161 -8.75 -10.14 14.34
CA HIS A 161 -7.52 -10.89 14.06
C HIS A 161 -6.26 -10.02 14.10
N LEU A 162 -6.32 -8.80 13.56
CA LEU A 162 -5.18 -7.87 13.58
C LEU A 162 -4.92 -7.27 14.97
N LEU A 163 -5.95 -7.13 15.80
CA LEU A 163 -5.81 -6.68 17.20
C LEU A 163 -5.29 -7.79 18.13
N GLU A 164 -5.59 -9.05 17.84
CA GLU A 164 -5.08 -10.21 18.60
C GLU A 164 -3.57 -10.41 18.42
N ILE A 165 -2.97 -9.86 17.36
CA ILE A 165 -1.54 -9.92 17.14
C ILE A 165 -0.84 -8.83 17.95
N GLU A 166 -0.10 -9.24 18.97
CA GLU A 166 0.57 -8.33 19.90
C GLU A 166 1.58 -7.39 19.24
N GLN A 167 2.37 -7.92 18.29
CA GLN A 167 3.46 -7.18 17.66
C GLN A 167 3.62 -7.51 16.18
N PHE A 168 3.79 -6.45 15.39
CA PHE A 168 4.11 -6.52 13.98
C PHE A 168 5.48 -5.91 13.72
N LYS A 169 6.15 -6.45 12.71
CA LYS A 169 7.36 -5.92 12.12
C LYS A 169 7.00 -5.24 10.81
N VAL A 170 7.24 -3.93 10.74
CA VAL A 170 6.89 -3.11 9.57
C VAL A 170 8.11 -2.36 9.04
N PRO A 171 8.30 -2.30 7.72
CA PRO A 171 9.27 -1.37 7.14
C PRO A 171 8.70 0.05 7.30
N HIS A 172 9.25 0.83 8.23
CA HIS A 172 8.84 2.22 8.41
C HIS A 172 9.85 3.14 7.73
N GLN A 173 9.36 3.92 6.76
CA GLN A 173 10.07 5.05 6.20
C GLN A 173 9.56 6.29 6.93
N SER A 174 10.45 7.08 7.52
CA SER A 174 10.15 8.27 8.33
C SER A 174 9.28 9.35 7.66
N HIS A 175 8.97 9.19 6.37
CA HIS A 175 8.16 10.12 5.57
C HIS A 175 6.89 9.49 4.97
N SER A 176 6.58 8.22 5.26
CA SER A 176 5.39 7.53 4.71
C SER A 176 4.55 6.88 5.79
N ASP A 177 3.29 7.35 5.91
CA ASP A 177 2.25 6.72 6.71
C ASP A 177 1.60 5.51 6.00
N VAL A 178 2.07 5.16 4.80
CA VAL A 178 1.59 4.01 4.04
C VAL A 178 2.55 2.85 4.23
N LEU A 179 2.03 1.71 4.72
CA LEU A 179 2.79 0.48 4.86
C LEU A 179 2.60 -0.39 3.61
N SER A 180 3.71 -0.71 2.96
CA SER A 180 3.76 -1.62 1.80
C SER A 180 3.75 -3.10 2.21
N LYS A 181 4.09 -3.40 3.48
CA LYS A 181 4.19 -4.75 4.03
C LYS A 181 3.98 -4.74 5.54
N ILE A 182 3.37 -5.80 6.07
CA ILE A 182 3.31 -6.09 7.51
C ILE A 182 3.68 -7.55 7.72
N ASN A 183 4.40 -7.85 8.80
CA ASN A 183 4.71 -9.23 9.19
C ASN A 183 4.45 -9.41 10.68
N ARG A 184 3.89 -10.55 11.07
CA ARG A 184 3.78 -10.92 12.48
C ARG A 184 5.15 -11.26 13.05
N ILE A 185 5.44 -10.79 14.27
CA ILE A 185 6.59 -11.29 15.03
C ILE A 185 6.17 -12.62 15.67
N ALA A 186 6.80 -13.72 15.26
CA ALA A 186 6.61 -14.99 15.94
C ALA A 186 7.22 -14.87 17.34
N VAL A 187 6.41 -14.93 18.39
CA VAL A 187 6.90 -15.13 19.75
C VAL A 187 7.53 -16.51 19.76
N SER A 188 8.87 -16.55 19.71
CA SER A 188 9.61 -17.78 19.95
C SER A 188 9.34 -18.19 21.40
N ASN A 189 8.41 -19.12 21.59
CA ASN A 189 8.24 -19.85 22.85
C ASN A 189 9.59 -20.50 23.16
N GLN A 190 10.33 -19.91 24.10
CA GLN A 190 11.36 -20.63 24.82
C GLN A 190 10.64 -21.69 25.65
N SER A 191 10.85 -22.93 25.24
CA SER A 191 10.50 -24.16 25.93
C SER A 191 11.03 -24.16 27.37
N GLU A 192 10.12 -24.36 28.33
CA GLU A 192 10.43 -24.96 29.64
C GLU A 192 10.67 -26.47 29.50
#